data_AF-A0A7W8CXC2-F1
#
_entry.id   AF-A0A7W8CXC2-F1
#
_cell.length_a   1.000
_cell.length_b   1.000
_cell.length_c   1.000
_cell.angle_alpha   90.00
_cell.angle_beta   90.00
_cell.angle_gamma   90.00
#
_symmetry.space_group_name_H-M   'P 1'
#
loop_
_entity.id
_entity.type
_entity.pdbx_description
1 polymer ?
#
loop_
_entity_poly.entity_id
_entity_poly.type
_entity_poly.pdbx_seq_one_letter_code
_entity_poly.pdbx_strand_id
1 'polypeptide(L)'
;MYHISKDKRAKKSAELVYQGLLTCLKHKNFDQITVTDLQKASSVARTTFYRAFDNISDILYWKCDLCFQEVLGSFKEEQFANEMELVRQYFSYWMGHKDILELLMKINRYDMIYSCHMNAALTVQKKIRIPPGYARNTQQLFSGHPDRIYN
;
A
#
# COMPACT_ATOMS: atom_id res chain seq x y z
N MET A 1 -10.39 7.81 3.28
CA MET A 1 -10.32 7.12 1.97
C MET A 1 -9.59 8.04 0.99
N TYR A 2 -9.05 7.52 -0.12
CA TYR A 2 -8.46 8.36 -1.17
C TYR A 2 -9.33 8.39 -2.43
N HIS A 3 -9.33 9.52 -3.13
CA HIS A 3 -10.21 9.84 -4.27
C HIS A 3 -9.40 10.34 -5.46
N ILE A 4 -8.43 9.56 -5.92
CA ILE A 4 -7.51 9.96 -6.99
C ILE A 4 -8.02 9.46 -8.33
N SER A 5 -8.34 10.38 -9.24
CA SER A 5 -8.76 10.03 -10.60
C SER A 5 -7.62 9.44 -11.44
N LYS A 6 -7.95 8.84 -12.59
CA LYS A 6 -6.94 8.32 -13.53
C LYS A 6 -6.14 9.43 -14.25
N ASP A 7 -6.51 10.70 -14.07
CA ASP A 7 -5.81 11.84 -14.64
C ASP A 7 -4.37 11.91 -14.12
N LYS A 8 -3.40 12.07 -15.04
CA LYS A 8 -1.97 12.13 -14.70
C LYS A 8 -1.65 13.26 -13.72
N ARG A 9 -2.36 14.40 -13.79
CA ARG A 9 -2.18 15.54 -12.89
C ARG A 9 -2.63 15.18 -11.48
N ALA A 10 -3.76 14.49 -11.33
CA ALA A 10 -4.26 14.04 -10.02
C ALA A 10 -3.24 13.11 -9.35
N LYS A 11 -2.72 12.12 -10.07
CA LYS A 11 -1.66 11.23 -9.58
C LYS A 11 -0.38 11.98 -9.23
N LYS A 12 0.03 12.95 -10.06
CA LYS A 12 1.23 13.75 -9.79
C LYS A 12 1.06 14.59 -8.53
N SER A 13 -0.10 15.21 -8.31
CA SER A 13 -0.40 15.93 -7.07
C SER A 13 -0.39 15.02 -5.84
N ALA A 14 -0.96 13.82 -5.95
CA ALA A 14 -0.92 12.83 -4.86
C ALA A 14 0.51 12.42 -4.51
N GLU A 15 1.37 12.20 -5.51
CA GLU A 15 2.79 11.89 -5.28
C GLU A 15 3.53 13.07 -4.64
N LEU A 16 3.27 14.31 -5.07
CA LEU A 16 3.85 15.51 -4.43
C LEU A 16 3.44 15.61 -2.96
N VAL A 17 2.18 15.31 -2.64
CA VAL A 17 1.68 15.27 -1.25
C VAL A 17 2.40 14.19 -0.45
N TYR A 18 2.60 12.98 -1.01
CA TYR A 18 3.36 11.92 -0.36
C TYR A 18 4.82 12.32 -0.10
N GLN A 19 5.50 12.93 -1.06
CA GLN A 19 6.87 13.44 -0.86
C GLN A 19 6.92 14.56 0.18
N GLY A 20 5.90 15.41 0.23
CA GLY A 20 5.71 16.42 1.28
C GLY A 20 5.58 15.77 2.67
N LEU A 21 4.78 14.70 2.78
CA LEU A 21 4.63 13.94 4.03
C LEU A 21 5.97 13.35 4.48
N LEU A 22 6.72 12.70 3.58
CA LEU A 22 8.04 12.16 3.89
C LEU A 22 9.02 13.25 4.36
N THR A 23 8.93 14.45 3.80
CA THR A 23 9.74 15.60 4.22
C THR A 23 9.36 16.05 5.63
N CYS A 24 8.07 16.15 5.94
CA CYS A 24 7.59 16.50 7.28
C CYS A 24 8.03 15.45 8.33
N LEU A 25 7.98 14.16 7.98
CA LEU A 25 8.36 13.05 8.86
C LEU A 25 9.84 13.05 9.29
N LYS A 26 10.71 13.78 8.59
CA LYS A 26 12.11 13.99 9.03
C LYS A 26 12.22 14.88 10.27
N HIS A 27 11.17 15.63 10.60
CA HIS A 27 11.21 16.68 11.62
C HIS A 27 10.06 16.61 12.64
N LYS A 28 8.97 15.88 12.34
CA LYS A 28 7.78 15.77 13.19
C LYS A 28 7.26 14.34 13.23
N ASN A 29 6.68 13.96 14.37
CA ASN A 29 5.94 12.71 14.46
C ASN A 29 4.67 12.77 13.60
N PHE A 30 4.23 11.61 13.10
CA PHE A 30 3.12 11.52 12.14
C PHE A 30 1.82 12.15 12.67
N ASP A 31 1.49 11.93 13.93
CA ASP A 31 0.32 12.47 14.64
C ASP A 31 0.33 13.99 14.80
N GLN A 32 1.48 14.63 14.63
CA GLN A 32 1.66 16.09 14.72
C GLN A 32 1.68 16.79 13.36
N ILE A 33 1.67 16.04 12.26
CA ILE A 33 1.68 16.61 10.90
C ILE A 33 0.29 17.11 10.56
N THR A 34 0.21 18.33 10.04
CA THR A 34 -1.06 18.94 9.61
C THR A 34 -1.13 19.07 8.09
N VAL A 35 -2.33 19.24 7.54
CA VAL A 35 -2.52 19.53 6.10
C VAL A 35 -1.82 20.84 5.70
N THR A 36 -1.67 21.80 6.63
CA THR A 36 -0.91 23.03 6.39
C THR A 36 0.60 22.76 6.26
N ASP A 37 1.16 21.84 7.06
CA ASP A 37 2.55 21.41 6.89
C ASP A 37 2.74 20.75 5.52
N LEU A 38 1.81 19.87 5.14
CA LEU A 38 1.85 19.21 3.83
C LEU A 38 1.75 20.20 2.67
N GLN A 39 0.88 21.21 2.76
CA GLN A 39 0.79 22.27 1.76
C GLN A 39 2.14 22.99 1.59
N LYS A 40 2.80 23.35 2.70
CA LYS A 40 4.11 24.03 2.67
C LYS A 40 5.20 23.15 2.09
N ALA A 41 5.21 21.86 2.43
CA ALA A 41 6.25 20.92 2.00
C ALA A 41 6.08 20.45 0.53
N SER A 42 4.84 20.34 0.05
CA SER A 42 4.53 19.81 -1.29
C SER A 42 4.20 20.87 -2.33
N SER A 43 3.95 22.11 -1.91
CA SER A 43 3.36 23.18 -2.74
C SER A 43 1.98 22.85 -3.32
N VAL A 44 1.28 21.84 -2.79
CA VAL A 44 -0.07 21.45 -3.20
C VAL A 44 -1.10 22.16 -2.33
N ALA A 45 -2.03 22.89 -2.96
CA ALA A 45 -3.09 23.60 -2.26
C ALA A 45 -4.00 22.64 -1.44
N ARG A 46 -4.52 23.12 -0.30
CA ARG A 46 -5.43 22.34 0.57
C ARG A 46 -6.65 21.80 -0.17
N THR A 47 -7.21 22.58 -1.10
CA THR A 47 -8.35 22.14 -1.93
C THR A 47 -7.99 20.95 -2.81
N THR A 48 -6.77 20.90 -3.35
CA THR A 48 -6.27 19.76 -4.11
C THR A 48 -5.99 18.57 -3.20
N PHE A 49 -5.48 18.79 -1.99
CA PHE A 49 -5.33 17.74 -0.98
C PHE A 49 -6.69 17.07 -0.68
N TYR A 50 -7.70 17.85 -0.30
CA TYR A 50 -9.01 17.32 0.10
C TYR A 50 -9.81 16.72 -1.06
N ARG A 51 -9.45 17.01 -2.31
CA ARG A 51 -9.98 16.28 -3.47
C ARG A 51 -9.41 14.87 -3.59
N ALA A 52 -8.22 14.63 -3.04
CA ALA A 52 -7.48 13.38 -3.19
C ALA A 52 -7.51 12.51 -1.92
N PHE A 53 -7.58 13.12 -0.73
CA PHE A 53 -7.46 12.43 0.55
C PHE A 53 -8.41 13.03 1.58
N ASP A 54 -9.12 12.19 2.33
CA ASP A 54 -10.00 12.66 3.42
C ASP A 54 -9.15 13.06 4.64
N ASN A 55 -8.05 12.34 4.88
CA ASN A 55 -7.11 12.58 5.97
C ASN A 55 -5.67 12.23 5.59
N ILE A 56 -4.72 12.56 6.47
CA ILE A 56 -3.28 12.36 6.21
C ILE A 56 -2.89 10.88 6.13
N SER A 57 -3.56 10.00 6.88
CA SER A 57 -3.28 8.55 6.81
C SER A 57 -3.67 7.93 5.46
N ASP A 58 -4.64 8.52 4.75
CA ASP A 58 -5.03 8.06 3.42
C ASP A 58 -3.90 8.20 2.39
N ILE A 59 -2.94 9.10 2.62
CA ILE A 59 -1.75 9.25 1.76
C ILE A 59 -0.90 7.97 1.84
N LEU A 60 -0.68 7.46 3.07
CA LEU A 60 0.09 6.24 3.31
C LEU A 60 -0.66 5.01 2.82
N TYR A 61 -1.97 4.94 3.07
CA TYR A 61 -2.80 3.87 2.54
C TYR A 61 -2.74 3.82 1.02
N TRP A 62 -2.92 4.96 0.34
CA TRP A 62 -2.83 5.06 -1.11
C TRP A 62 -1.48 4.59 -1.64
N LYS A 63 -0.37 5.02 -1.02
CA LYS A 63 0.96 4.60 -1.46
C LYS A 63 1.19 3.10 -1.26
N CYS A 64 0.77 2.57 -0.11
CA CYS A 64 0.87 1.14 0.19
C CYS A 64 0.02 0.29 -0.77
N ASP A 65 -1.21 0.72 -1.05
CA ASP A 65 -2.12 0.07 -1.99
C ASP A 65 -1.52 0.02 -3.41
N LEU A 66 -0.94 1.13 -3.87
CA LEU A 66 -0.21 1.15 -5.15
C LEU A 66 0.94 0.14 -5.16
N CYS A 67 1.75 0.08 -4.10
CA CYS A 67 2.85 -0.88 -4.03
C CYS A 67 2.38 -2.33 -4.12
N PHE A 68 1.30 -2.68 -3.41
CA PHE A 68 0.71 -4.02 -3.48
C PHE A 68 0.09 -4.33 -4.85
N GLN A 69 -0.57 -3.35 -5.47
CA GLN A 69 -1.10 -3.49 -6.83
C GLN A 69 0.01 -3.68 -7.86
N GLU A 70 1.13 -2.99 -7.71
CA GLU A 70 2.30 -3.13 -8.59
C GLU A 70 2.95 -4.50 -8.43
N VAL A 71 3.31 -4.91 -7.20
CA VAL A 71 4.00 -6.18 -6.98
C VAL A 71 3.15 -7.38 -7.36
N LEU A 72 1.90 -7.46 -6.89
CA LEU A 72 1.03 -8.61 -7.17
C LEU A 72 0.49 -8.54 -8.61
N GLY A 73 0.20 -7.33 -9.12
CA GLY A 73 -0.24 -7.14 -10.50
C GLY A 73 0.84 -7.44 -11.55
N SER A 74 2.13 -7.45 -11.15
CA SER A 74 3.24 -7.87 -12.00
C SER A 74 3.30 -9.38 -12.22
N PHE A 75 2.54 -10.17 -11.45
CA PHE A 75 2.53 -11.63 -11.60
C PHE A 75 1.76 -12.04 -12.85
N LYS A 76 2.43 -12.81 -13.71
CA LYS A 76 1.84 -13.44 -14.90
C LYS A 76 2.05 -14.93 -14.84
N GLU A 77 1.02 -15.72 -15.15
CA GLU A 77 1.07 -17.20 -15.11
C GLU A 77 2.27 -17.77 -15.88
N GLU A 78 2.57 -17.19 -17.03
CA GLU A 78 3.61 -17.64 -17.94
C GLU A 78 5.04 -17.34 -17.46
N GLN A 79 5.20 -16.53 -16.40
CA GLN A 79 6.51 -16.05 -15.94
C GLN A 79 7.14 -16.87 -14.81
N PHE A 80 6.41 -17.80 -14.20
CA PHE A 80 6.88 -18.53 -13.02
C PHE A 80 7.02 -20.02 -13.29
N ALA A 81 8.27 -20.51 -13.29
CA ALA A 81 8.56 -21.93 -13.41
C ALA A 81 8.20 -22.72 -12.12
N ASN A 82 8.23 -22.05 -10.97
CA ASN A 82 7.97 -22.64 -9.65
C ASN A 82 7.63 -21.54 -8.60
N GLU A 83 7.31 -21.94 -7.37
CA GLU A 83 6.96 -21.06 -6.24
C GLU A 83 8.09 -20.11 -5.82
N MET A 84 9.33 -20.57 -5.87
CA MET A 84 10.49 -19.81 -5.42
C MET A 84 10.69 -18.55 -6.26
N GLU A 85 10.31 -18.59 -7.54
CA GLU A 85 10.44 -17.44 -8.43
C GLU A 85 9.39 -16.37 -8.14
N LEU A 86 8.19 -16.78 -7.73
CA LEU A 86 7.15 -15.88 -7.23
C LEU A 86 7.62 -15.23 -5.92
N VAL A 87 8.11 -16.03 -4.97
CA VAL A 87 8.64 -15.56 -3.69
C VAL A 87 9.81 -14.59 -3.89
N ARG A 88 10.73 -14.93 -4.80
CA ARG A 88 11.89 -14.11 -5.15
C ARG A 88 11.46 -12.77 -5.74
N GLN A 89 10.52 -12.75 -6.68
CA GLN A 89 10.01 -11.51 -7.28
C GLN A 89 9.31 -10.64 -6.23
N TYR A 90 8.47 -11.24 -5.39
CA TYR A 90 7.77 -10.55 -4.32
C TYR A 90 8.75 -9.86 -3.34
N PHE A 91 9.72 -10.63 -2.81
CA PHE A 91 10.71 -10.07 -1.89
C PHE A 91 11.65 -9.09 -2.57
N SER A 92 12.05 -9.32 -3.82
CA SER A 92 12.89 -8.38 -4.56
C SER A 92 12.24 -7.02 -4.74
N TYR A 93 10.93 -6.97 -4.99
CA TYR A 93 10.18 -5.71 -5.03
C TYR A 93 10.20 -5.02 -3.66
N TRP A 94 9.86 -5.74 -2.59
CA TRP A 94 9.78 -5.15 -1.26
C TRP A 94 11.13 -4.69 -0.71
N MET A 95 12.25 -5.29 -1.12
CA MET A 95 13.59 -4.79 -0.77
C MET A 95 13.81 -3.34 -1.25
N GLY A 96 13.21 -2.93 -2.37
CA GLY A 96 13.28 -1.56 -2.90
C GLY A 96 12.16 -0.63 -2.39
N HIS A 97 11.14 -1.17 -1.73
CA HIS A 97 9.95 -0.44 -1.30
C HIS A 97 9.63 -0.60 0.19
N LYS A 98 10.53 -1.15 0.99
CA LYS A 98 10.28 -1.46 2.41
C LYS A 98 9.94 -0.24 3.26
N ASP A 99 10.41 0.95 2.87
CA ASP A 99 10.25 2.18 3.64
C ASP A 99 8.79 2.50 3.97
N ILE A 100 7.84 2.22 3.04
CA ILE A 100 6.41 2.42 3.32
C ILE A 100 5.88 1.41 4.35
N LEU A 101 6.36 0.17 4.33
CA LEU A 101 5.98 -0.85 5.31
C LEU A 101 6.56 -0.49 6.68
N GLU A 102 7.85 -0.16 6.75
CA GLU A 102 8.53 0.24 7.99
C GLU A 102 7.85 1.47 8.61
N LEU A 103 7.45 2.45 7.79
CA LEU A 103 6.71 3.61 8.26
C LEU A 103 5.35 3.24 8.84
N LEU A 104 4.55 2.43 8.14
CA LEU A 104 3.24 1.99 8.62
C LEU A 104 3.35 1.17 9.92
N MET A 105 4.36 0.30 10.03
CA MET A 105 4.65 -0.43 11.26
C MET A 105 5.01 0.51 12.41
N LYS A 106 5.87 1.51 12.16
CA LYS A 106 6.29 2.49 13.17
C LYS A 106 5.11 3.31 13.73
N ILE A 107 4.08 3.55 12.92
CA ILE A 107 2.86 4.26 13.35
C ILE A 107 1.72 3.32 13.77
N ASN A 108 2.00 2.03 13.99
CA ASN A 108 1.02 0.99 14.36
C ASN A 108 -0.17 0.85 13.39
N ARG A 109 0.06 1.05 12.09
CA ARG A 109 -0.95 0.89 11.03
C ARG A 109 -0.79 -0.38 10.21
N TYR A 110 -0.58 -1.50 10.91
CA TYR A 110 -0.51 -2.85 10.33
C TYR A 110 -1.82 -3.23 9.61
N ASP A 111 -2.95 -2.71 10.08
CA ASP A 111 -4.26 -2.86 9.45
C ASP A 111 -4.26 -2.40 7.98
N MET A 112 -3.54 -1.31 7.68
CA MET A 112 -3.41 -0.80 6.31
C MET A 112 -2.61 -1.75 5.43
N ILE A 113 -1.48 -2.27 5.94
CA ILE A 113 -0.65 -3.26 5.22
C ILE A 113 -1.48 -4.49 4.87
N TYR A 114 -2.18 -5.04 5.87
CA TYR A 114 -3.04 -6.21 5.68
C TYR A 114 -4.15 -5.93 4.65
N SER A 115 -4.85 -4.81 4.78
CA SER A 115 -5.95 -4.44 3.88
C SER A 115 -5.48 -4.27 2.43
N CYS A 116 -4.38 -3.56 2.21
CA CYS A 116 -3.79 -3.38 0.88
C CYS A 116 -3.35 -4.71 0.26
N HIS A 117 -2.66 -5.54 1.04
CA HIS A 117 -2.25 -6.88 0.60
C HIS A 117 -3.47 -7.73 0.18
N MET A 118 -4.48 -7.82 1.04
CA MET A 118 -5.68 -8.61 0.80
C MET A 118 -6.46 -8.16 -0.43
N ASN A 119 -6.64 -6.84 -0.58
CA ASN A 119 -7.34 -6.28 -1.74
C ASN A 119 -6.61 -6.58 -3.06
N ALA A 120 -5.29 -6.43 -3.07
CA ALA A 120 -4.48 -6.72 -4.25
C ALA A 120 -4.43 -8.24 -4.54
N ALA A 121 -4.28 -9.10 -3.53
CA ALA A 121 -4.27 -10.54 -3.67
C ALA A 121 -5.58 -11.09 -4.25
N LEU A 122 -6.74 -10.61 -3.78
CA LEU A 122 -8.05 -10.97 -4.33
C LEU A 122 -8.21 -10.55 -5.80
N THR A 123 -7.59 -9.43 -6.18
CA THR A 123 -7.61 -8.95 -7.58
C THR A 123 -6.79 -9.86 -8.48
N VAL A 124 -5.67 -10.38 -8.00
CA VAL A 124 -4.79 -11.29 -8.74
C VAL A 124 -5.36 -12.71 -8.79
N GLN A 125 -5.96 -13.21 -7.71
CA GLN A 125 -6.61 -14.52 -7.67
C GLN A 125 -7.68 -14.68 -8.76
N LYS A 126 -8.38 -13.60 -9.12
CA LYS A 126 -9.37 -13.61 -10.22
C LYS A 126 -8.75 -13.73 -11.60
N LYS A 127 -7.47 -13.36 -11.75
CA LYS A 127 -6.74 -13.31 -13.03
C LYS A 127 -5.82 -14.51 -13.22
N ILE A 128 -5.32 -15.07 -12.13
CA ILE A 128 -4.40 -16.21 -12.13
C ILE A 128 -5.17 -17.45 -11.71
N ARG A 129 -5.24 -18.44 -12.59
CA ARG A 129 -5.65 -19.80 -12.28
C ARG A 129 -4.55 -20.41 -11.42
N ILE A 130 -4.72 -20.29 -10.11
CA ILE A 130 -3.89 -20.98 -9.12
C ILE A 130 -3.84 -22.48 -9.52
N PRO A 131 -2.67 -23.04 -9.87
CA PRO A 131 -2.59 -24.40 -10.40
C PRO A 131 -3.20 -25.42 -9.41
N PRO A 132 -3.92 -26.45 -9.91
CA PRO A 132 -4.53 -27.46 -9.05
C PRO A 132 -3.42 -28.24 -8.32
N GLY A 133 -3.26 -27.91 -7.04
CA GLY A 133 -2.11 -28.25 -6.20
C GLY A 133 -1.91 -27.19 -5.10
N TYR A 134 -2.23 -25.95 -5.45
CA TYR A 134 -2.16 -24.75 -4.61
C TYR A 134 -3.53 -24.30 -4.06
N ALA A 135 -4.62 -24.96 -4.48
CA ALA A 135 -5.98 -24.72 -4.01
C ALA A 135 -6.31 -25.46 -2.70
N ARG A 136 -5.31 -25.76 -1.85
CA ARG A 136 -5.59 -26.25 -0.49
C ARG A 136 -5.49 -25.08 0.49
N ASN A 137 -6.66 -24.72 1.02
CA ASN A 137 -6.86 -23.90 2.22
C ASN A 137 -6.79 -22.37 2.06
N THR A 138 -7.19 -21.81 0.93
CA THR A 138 -7.43 -20.35 0.84
C THR A 138 -8.51 -19.89 1.84
N GLN A 139 -9.49 -20.73 2.18
CA GLN A 139 -10.43 -20.44 3.27
C GLN A 139 -9.81 -20.45 4.67
N GLN A 140 -8.68 -21.13 4.89
CA GLN A 140 -8.03 -21.27 6.21
C GLN A 140 -6.92 -20.23 6.43
N LEU A 141 -6.24 -19.81 5.36
CA LEU A 141 -5.25 -18.71 5.39
C LEU A 141 -5.89 -17.33 5.64
N PHE A 142 -7.17 -17.16 5.29
CA PHE A 142 -7.90 -15.89 5.44
C PHE A 142 -9.00 -15.91 6.52
N SER A 143 -9.19 -17.04 7.23
CA SER A 143 -10.14 -17.16 8.35
C SER A 143 -9.50 -16.94 9.73
N GLY A 144 -8.21 -16.62 9.79
CA GLY A 144 -7.51 -16.30 11.04
C GLY A 144 -8.12 -15.04 11.67
N HIS A 145 -9.04 -15.24 12.62
CA HIS A 145 -9.61 -14.16 13.41
C HIS A 145 -8.49 -13.44 14.18
N PRO A 146 -8.50 -12.09 14.24
CA PRO A 146 -7.46 -11.30 14.90
C PRO A 146 -7.41 -11.46 16.44
N ASP A 147 -8.33 -12.21 17.06
CA ASP A 147 -8.53 -12.21 18.51
C ASP A 147 -7.63 -13.18 19.31
N ARG A 148 -6.45 -13.56 18.81
CA ARG A 148 -5.53 -14.44 19.55
C ARG A 148 -4.08 -13.98 19.59
N ILE A 149 -3.85 -12.68 19.65
CA ILE A 149 -2.52 -12.13 20.01
C ILE A 149 -2.67 -11.11 21.15
N TYR A 150 -3.38 -11.46 22.22
CA TYR A 150 -3.20 -10.89 23.56
C TYR A 150 -3.73 -11.90 24.58
N ASN A 151 -2.83 -12.72 25.12
CA ASN A 151 -2.91 -13.35 26.44
C ASN A 151 -1.48 -13.60 26.90
#